data_AF-A0A5N5NHB2-F1
#
_entry.id   AF-A0A5N5NHB2-F1
#
_cell.length_a   1.000
_cell.length_b   1.000
_cell.length_c   1.000
_cell.angle_alpha   90.00
_cell.angle_beta   90.00
_cell.angle_gamma   90.00
#
_symmetry.space_group_name_H-M   'P 1'
#
loop_
_entity.id
_entity.type
_entity.pdbx_description
1 polymer ?
#
loop_
_entity_poly.entity_id
_entity_poly.type
_entity_poly.pdbx_seq_one_letter_code
_entity_poly.pdbx_strand_id
1 'polypeptide(L)'
;MAEVNAMDEAWMHEPMVLLQTMVLPKRPTLDELTFADGIDDNVSPEDVYPTIDAVKELIGTKFNTAARLIDSHREIKRLIRAKLVYDKDKREMVPVAWKLDTQQRAAAIAHFLFTDAVDTPPCRQCEHHRSLGPMEQCVAGGRGVVDGACFNCYYSGSGGRCSIRTGAVPP
;
A
#
# COMPACT_ATOMS: atom_id res chain seq x y z
N MET A 1 40.94 51.28 -38.98
CA MET A 1 39.51 51.13 -38.64
C MET A 1 39.16 49.73 -39.11
N ALA A 2 39.16 48.74 -38.20
CA ALA A 2 37.95 48.10 -37.64
C ALA A 2 37.26 47.23 -38.73
N GLU A 3 36.98 45.93 -38.61
CA GLU A 3 36.66 45.08 -37.46
C GLU A 3 36.81 43.58 -37.82
N VAL A 4 36.94 42.78 -36.75
CA VAL A 4 36.91 41.32 -36.62
C VAL A 4 35.58 40.68 -37.07
N ASN A 5 35.60 39.45 -37.59
CA ASN A 5 35.10 38.28 -36.84
C ASN A 5 35.24 36.95 -37.58
N ALA A 6 35.79 35.98 -36.85
CA ALA A 6 35.68 34.56 -37.11
C ALA A 6 34.26 34.08 -36.80
N MET A 7 33.75 33.14 -37.58
CA MET A 7 32.64 32.23 -37.22
C MET A 7 33.07 30.86 -37.73
N ASP A 8 33.63 30.02 -36.88
CA ASP A 8 33.00 29.19 -35.84
C ASP A 8 32.45 27.87 -36.37
N GLU A 9 32.96 26.85 -35.67
CA GLU A 9 32.92 25.43 -35.91
C GLU A 9 31.55 24.78 -35.68
N ALA A 10 31.44 23.57 -36.20
CA ALA A 10 30.82 22.41 -35.56
C ALA A 10 29.37 22.52 -35.05
N TRP A 11 28.43 22.05 -35.88
CA TRP A 11 27.13 21.56 -35.39
C TRP A 11 26.87 20.15 -35.94
N MET A 12 27.68 19.18 -35.49
CA MET A 12 27.28 17.78 -35.41
C MET A 12 26.60 17.58 -34.05
N HIS A 13 25.26 17.62 -34.03
CA HIS A 13 24.51 17.13 -32.86
C HIS A 13 24.02 15.72 -33.14
N GLU A 14 24.76 14.75 -32.63
CA GLU A 14 24.23 13.44 -32.33
C GLU A 14 23.24 13.54 -31.15
N PRO A 15 22.03 12.94 -31.25
CA PRO A 15 21.17 12.81 -30.09
C PRO A 15 21.70 11.67 -29.20
N MET A 16 22.41 12.02 -28.12
CA MET A 16 22.67 11.09 -27.03
C MET A 16 21.37 10.75 -26.31
N VAL A 17 20.73 9.66 -26.71
CA VAL A 17 19.69 9.00 -25.92
C VAL A 17 20.38 8.26 -24.77
N LEU A 18 20.53 8.94 -23.64
CA LEU A 18 20.90 8.32 -22.36
C LEU A 18 19.77 7.40 -21.90
N LEU A 19 19.76 6.17 -22.39
CA LEU A 19 19.07 5.05 -21.73
C LEU A 19 19.80 4.77 -20.42
N GLN A 20 19.48 5.53 -19.37
CA GLN A 20 19.79 5.12 -18.01
C GLN A 20 19.06 3.80 -17.78
N THR A 21 19.81 2.71 -17.72
CA THR A 21 19.33 1.42 -17.21
C THR A 21 18.88 1.66 -15.78
N MET A 22 17.58 1.89 -15.58
CA MET A 22 16.98 1.91 -14.25
C MET A 22 17.16 0.51 -13.67
N VAL A 23 18.22 0.31 -12.92
CA VAL A 23 18.40 -0.87 -12.09
C VAL A 23 17.23 -0.83 -11.11
N LEU A 24 16.22 -1.67 -11.36
CA LEU A 24 15.13 -1.83 -10.39
C LEU A 24 15.78 -2.23 -9.06
N PRO A 25 15.49 -1.51 -7.97
CA PRO A 25 16.07 -1.84 -6.68
C PRO A 25 15.72 -3.29 -6.37
N LYS A 26 16.71 -4.04 -5.89
CA LYS A 26 16.48 -5.40 -5.42
C LYS A 26 15.40 -5.36 -4.34
N ARG A 27 14.43 -6.25 -4.44
CA ARG A 27 13.36 -6.40 -3.45
C ARG A 27 13.97 -6.62 -2.06
N PRO A 28 13.49 -5.90 -1.03
CA PRO A 28 14.05 -6.05 0.31
C PRO A 28 13.79 -7.43 0.90
N THR A 29 14.67 -7.86 1.80
CA THR A 29 14.42 -8.97 2.73
C THR A 29 13.61 -8.50 3.94
N LEU A 30 13.06 -9.43 4.71
CA LEU A 30 12.29 -9.09 5.92
C LEU A 30 13.15 -8.32 6.95
N ASP A 31 14.43 -8.67 7.08
CA ASP A 31 15.35 -8.04 8.03
C ASP A 31 15.75 -6.61 7.63
N GLU A 32 15.51 -6.22 6.38
CA GLU A 32 15.75 -4.86 5.87
C GLU A 32 14.54 -3.93 6.09
N LEU A 33 13.43 -4.46 6.61
CA LEU A 33 12.22 -3.68 6.89
C LEU A 33 12.14 -3.30 8.37
N THR A 34 11.80 -2.05 8.62
CA THR A 34 11.61 -1.51 9.97
C THR A 34 10.15 -1.16 10.21
N PHE A 35 9.72 -1.11 11.47
CA PHE A 35 8.43 -0.53 11.84
C PHE A 35 8.59 0.98 12.02
N ALA A 36 7.58 1.75 11.61
CA ALA A 36 7.56 3.19 11.81
C ALA A 36 7.55 3.55 13.29
N ASP A 37 8.19 4.67 13.64
CA ASP A 37 8.18 5.22 14.99
C ASP A 37 6.73 5.43 15.48
N GLY A 38 6.43 4.95 16.68
CA GLY A 38 5.10 5.09 17.30
C GLY A 38 4.14 3.91 17.08
N ILE A 39 4.58 2.83 16.41
CA ILE A 39 3.93 1.52 16.54
C ILE A 39 4.26 1.01 17.95
N ASP A 40 3.26 1.10 18.85
CA ASP A 40 3.33 0.89 20.32
C ASP A 40 4.34 -0.20 20.76
N ASP A 41 5.22 0.13 21.69
CA ASP A 41 6.21 -0.80 22.24
C ASP A 41 5.57 -1.95 23.05
N ASN A 42 4.27 -1.84 23.39
CA ASN A 42 3.49 -2.86 24.09
C ASN A 42 2.71 -3.81 23.17
N VAL A 43 3.09 -3.89 21.89
CA VAL A 43 2.45 -4.79 20.93
C VAL A 43 2.79 -6.25 21.28
N SER A 44 1.75 -7.07 21.43
CA SER A 44 1.92 -8.51 21.66
C SER A 44 2.51 -9.18 20.40
N PRO A 45 3.29 -10.27 20.52
CA PRO A 45 3.75 -11.00 19.33
C PRO A 45 2.61 -11.41 18.39
N GLU A 46 1.43 -11.67 18.95
CA GLU A 46 0.20 -12.06 18.28
C GLU A 46 -0.32 -10.99 17.31
N ASP A 47 -0.07 -9.71 17.60
CA ASP A 47 -0.39 -8.57 16.74
C ASP A 47 0.66 -8.35 15.64
N VAL A 48 1.90 -8.80 15.85
CA VAL A 48 3.01 -8.63 14.91
C VAL A 48 3.02 -9.72 13.84
N TYR A 49 2.75 -10.98 14.22
CA TYR A 49 2.84 -12.11 13.30
C TYR A 49 1.99 -11.96 12.02
N PRO A 50 0.73 -11.51 12.06
CA PRO A 50 -0.05 -11.30 10.83
C PRO A 50 0.61 -10.30 9.87
N THR A 51 1.28 -9.29 10.42
CA THR A 51 2.02 -8.29 9.65
C THR A 51 3.25 -8.91 9.00
N ILE A 52 4.04 -9.66 9.77
CA ILE A 52 5.24 -10.36 9.27
C ILE A 52 4.86 -11.35 8.16
N ASP A 53 3.80 -12.13 8.35
CA ASP A 53 3.36 -13.11 7.36
C ASP A 53 2.87 -12.44 6.07
N ALA A 54 2.09 -11.34 6.19
CA ALA A 54 1.72 -10.52 5.04
C ALA A 54 2.93 -9.99 4.30
N VAL A 55 3.93 -9.46 5.02
CA VAL A 55 5.16 -8.95 4.42
C VAL A 55 5.94 -10.06 3.71
N LYS A 56 6.07 -11.25 4.29
CA LYS A 56 6.73 -12.40 3.65
C LYS A 56 6.03 -12.79 2.34
N GLU A 57 4.70 -12.91 2.36
CA GLU A 57 3.94 -13.22 1.14
C GLU A 57 4.06 -12.11 0.09
N LEU A 58 4.06 -10.86 0.53
CA LEU A 58 4.26 -9.68 -0.31
C LEU A 58 5.66 -9.65 -0.93
N ILE A 59 6.72 -9.98 -0.18
CA ILE A 59 8.08 -10.12 -0.70
C ILE A 59 8.14 -11.21 -1.77
N GLY A 60 7.33 -12.27 -1.67
CA GLY A 60 7.23 -13.31 -2.70
C GLY A 60 6.30 -12.97 -3.87
N THR A 61 5.64 -11.81 -3.86
CA THR A 61 4.50 -11.57 -4.76
C THR A 61 4.93 -11.35 -6.22
N LYS A 62 4.09 -11.85 -7.14
CA LYS A 62 4.16 -11.59 -8.59
C LYS A 62 3.35 -10.36 -9.03
N PHE A 63 2.63 -9.72 -8.11
CA PHE A 63 1.74 -8.61 -8.44
C PHE A 63 2.49 -7.28 -8.45
N ASN A 64 2.64 -6.71 -9.65
CA ASN A 64 3.49 -5.53 -9.90
C ASN A 64 3.20 -4.34 -8.98
N THR A 65 1.93 -4.02 -8.70
CA THR A 65 1.60 -2.89 -7.83
C THR A 65 2.12 -3.08 -6.40
N ALA A 66 1.90 -4.27 -5.83
CA ALA A 66 2.36 -4.61 -4.50
C ALA A 66 3.89 -4.69 -4.45
N ALA A 67 4.50 -5.33 -5.45
CA ALA A 67 5.95 -5.40 -5.61
C ALA A 67 6.60 -4.01 -5.59
N ARG A 68 6.11 -3.08 -6.43
CA ARG A 68 6.67 -1.72 -6.52
C ARG A 68 6.59 -0.95 -5.21
N LEU A 69 5.53 -1.14 -4.42
CA LEU A 69 5.42 -0.52 -3.10
C LEU A 69 6.51 -1.04 -2.16
N ILE A 70 6.68 -2.35 -2.07
CA ILE A 70 7.70 -2.97 -1.20
C ILE A 70 9.11 -2.59 -1.67
N ASP A 71 9.33 -2.56 -2.99
CA ASP A 71 10.62 -2.19 -3.56
C ASP A 71 10.99 -0.73 -3.23
N SER A 72 9.99 0.15 -3.10
CA SER A 72 10.15 1.60 -2.88
C SER A 72 10.10 2.04 -1.41
N HIS A 73 9.58 1.19 -0.51
CA HIS A 73 9.41 1.51 0.91
C HIS A 73 10.18 0.52 1.77
N ARG A 74 10.77 1.01 2.87
CA ARG A 74 11.48 0.16 3.86
C ARG A 74 10.81 0.16 5.23
N GLU A 75 9.87 1.06 5.44
CA GLU A 75 9.23 1.26 6.73
C GLU A 75 7.77 0.81 6.68
N ILE A 76 7.41 -0.12 7.55
CA ILE A 76 6.05 -0.59 7.78
C ILE A 76 5.35 0.42 8.67
N LYS A 77 4.36 1.10 8.12
CA LYS A 77 3.62 2.19 8.75
C LYS A 77 2.59 1.70 9.78
N ARG A 78 2.03 0.50 9.59
CA ARG A 78 0.88 0.00 10.37
C ARG A 78 0.92 -1.52 10.53
N LEU A 79 0.43 -2.00 11.67
CA LEU A 79 0.24 -3.43 11.95
C LEU A 79 -1.10 -3.92 11.41
N ILE A 80 -1.11 -5.14 10.86
CA ILE A 80 -2.34 -5.83 10.47
C ILE A 80 -2.96 -6.46 11.71
N ARG A 81 -4.01 -5.83 12.21
CA ARG A 81 -5.00 -6.49 13.08
C ARG A 81 -6.13 -7.01 12.22
N ALA A 82 -6.35 -8.32 12.27
CA ALA A 82 -7.42 -8.95 11.52
C ALA A 82 -8.77 -8.64 12.18
N LYS A 83 -9.75 -8.20 11.38
CA LYS A 83 -11.13 -8.02 11.84
C LYS A 83 -11.69 -9.36 12.32
N LEU A 84 -12.34 -9.37 13.49
CA LEU A 84 -13.03 -10.55 14.00
C LEU A 84 -14.39 -10.72 13.32
N VAL A 85 -14.71 -11.95 12.93
CA VAL A 85 -16.00 -12.35 12.35
C VAL A 85 -16.56 -13.53 13.12
N TYR A 86 -17.89 -13.60 13.21
CA TYR A 86 -18.54 -14.73 13.88
C TYR A 86 -18.52 -15.97 12.99
N ASP A 87 -17.82 -17.01 13.43
CA ASP A 87 -17.83 -18.33 12.80
C ASP A 87 -19.02 -19.12 13.33
N LYS A 88 -19.97 -19.45 12.43
CA LYS A 88 -21.19 -20.17 12.81
C LYS A 88 -20.94 -21.62 13.20
N ASP A 89 -19.91 -22.24 12.64
CA ASP A 89 -19.61 -23.65 12.84
C ASP A 89 -18.93 -23.84 14.20
N LYS A 90 -18.01 -22.92 14.55
CA LYS A 90 -17.32 -22.91 15.86
C LYS A 90 -18.09 -22.19 16.96
N ARG A 91 -19.10 -21.39 16.60
CA ARG A 91 -19.89 -20.53 17.50
C ARG A 91 -19.05 -19.51 18.29
N GLU A 92 -17.96 -19.03 17.70
CA GLU A 92 -17.02 -18.09 18.32
C GLU A 92 -16.61 -16.96 17.37
N MET A 93 -16.01 -15.90 17.91
CA MET A 93 -15.40 -14.84 17.09
C MET A 93 -14.01 -15.30 16.65
N VAL A 94 -13.76 -15.34 15.35
CA VAL A 94 -12.46 -15.71 14.79
C VAL A 94 -11.89 -14.58 13.93
N PRO A 95 -10.56 -14.45 13.84
CA PRO A 95 -9.93 -13.55 12.87
C PRO A 95 -10.36 -13.90 11.44
N VAL A 96 -10.72 -12.88 10.66
CA VAL A 96 -11.05 -13.08 9.24
C VAL A 96 -9.80 -13.54 8.48
N ALA A 97 -9.97 -14.65 7.74
CA ALA A 97 -8.92 -15.12 6.85
C ALA A 97 -8.79 -14.17 5.65
N TRP A 98 -7.55 -13.83 5.29
CA TRP A 98 -7.22 -13.04 4.12
C TRP A 98 -6.30 -13.79 3.17
N LYS A 99 -6.20 -13.30 1.93
CA LYS A 99 -5.45 -13.92 0.83
C LYS A 99 -4.82 -12.86 -0.04
N LEU A 100 -3.62 -13.10 -0.52
CA LEU A 100 -2.96 -12.28 -1.55
C LEU A 100 -2.99 -12.99 -2.91
N ASP A 101 -4.15 -13.46 -3.33
CA ASP A 101 -4.36 -14.25 -4.55
C ASP A 101 -4.66 -13.41 -5.81
N THR A 102 -4.87 -12.11 -5.64
CA THR A 102 -5.14 -11.16 -6.73
C THR A 102 -4.31 -9.89 -6.59
N GLN A 103 -4.04 -9.22 -7.72
CA GLN A 103 -3.30 -7.95 -7.72
C GLN A 103 -3.97 -6.90 -6.83
N GLN A 104 -5.30 -6.84 -6.84
CA GLN A 104 -6.07 -5.90 -6.02
C GLN A 104 -5.89 -6.15 -4.52
N ARG A 105 -6.01 -7.40 -4.07
CA ARG A 105 -5.84 -7.76 -2.66
C ARG A 105 -4.41 -7.56 -2.18
N ALA A 106 -3.43 -7.98 -2.98
CA ALA A 106 -2.02 -7.74 -2.69
C ALA A 106 -1.70 -6.24 -2.60
N ALA A 107 -2.19 -5.44 -3.55
CA ALA A 107 -2.00 -4.00 -3.54
C ALA A 107 -2.69 -3.33 -2.35
N ALA A 108 -3.88 -3.79 -1.95
CA ALA A 108 -4.58 -3.26 -0.79
C ALA A 108 -3.80 -3.46 0.50
N ILE A 109 -3.27 -4.67 0.72
CA ILE A 109 -2.45 -4.98 1.89
C ILE A 109 -1.11 -4.23 1.83
N ALA A 110 -0.47 -4.15 0.67
CA ALA A 110 0.76 -3.37 0.52
C ALA A 110 0.56 -1.87 0.82
N HIS A 111 -0.51 -1.25 0.30
CA HIS A 111 -0.83 0.13 0.66
C HIS A 111 -1.19 0.29 2.14
N PHE A 112 -1.87 -0.69 2.72
CA PHE A 112 -2.08 -0.71 4.16
C PHE A 112 -0.76 -0.80 4.93
N LEU A 113 0.27 -1.46 4.45
CA LEU A 113 1.52 -1.54 5.20
C LEU A 113 2.43 -0.33 4.98
N PHE A 114 2.48 0.21 3.76
CA PHE A 114 3.58 1.11 3.35
C PHE A 114 3.16 2.54 3.00
N THR A 115 1.86 2.85 2.94
CA THR A 115 1.39 4.20 2.61
C THR A 115 0.99 4.98 3.85
N ASP A 116 1.28 6.28 3.90
CA ASP A 116 0.76 7.12 4.99
C ASP A 116 -0.77 7.19 4.95
N ALA A 117 -1.39 7.13 6.12
CA ALA A 117 -2.83 7.23 6.23
C ALA A 117 -3.26 8.71 6.27
N VAL A 118 -4.37 9.03 5.61
CA VAL A 118 -5.10 10.27 5.84
C VAL A 118 -6.10 10.00 6.95
N ASP A 119 -6.11 10.85 7.97
CA ASP A 119 -7.07 10.75 9.06
C ASP A 119 -8.48 11.02 8.54
N THR A 120 -9.32 10.00 8.63
CA THR A 120 -10.72 10.06 8.20
C THR A 120 -11.55 9.14 9.07
N PRO A 121 -12.80 9.52 9.40
CA PRO A 121 -13.71 8.60 10.07
C PRO A 121 -13.92 7.32 9.22
N PRO A 122 -14.19 6.17 9.87
CA PRO A 122 -14.45 4.93 9.16
C PRO A 122 -15.53 5.09 8.08
N CYS A 123 -15.33 4.45 6.92
CA CYS A 123 -16.34 4.49 5.88
C CYS A 123 -17.57 3.65 6.25
N ARG A 124 -18.76 4.01 5.74
CA ARG A 124 -20.03 3.32 6.05
C ARG A 124 -19.97 1.81 5.80
N GLN A 125 -19.23 1.41 4.77
CA GLN A 125 -19.07 -0.01 4.40
C GLN A 125 -18.22 -0.78 5.43
N CYS A 126 -17.26 -0.11 6.07
CA CYS A 126 -16.40 -0.71 7.09
C CYS A 126 -17.04 -0.73 8.48
N GLU A 127 -17.92 0.23 8.77
CA GLU A 127 -18.75 0.25 9.98
C GLU A 127 -19.77 -0.89 10.00
N HIS A 128 -20.23 -1.32 8.82
CA HIS A 128 -21.13 -2.46 8.74
C HIS A 128 -20.42 -3.75 9.21
N HIS A 129 -21.10 -4.54 10.04
CA HIS A 129 -20.61 -5.85 10.53
C HIS A 129 -20.31 -6.89 9.42
N ARG A 130 -20.65 -6.57 8.16
CA ARG A 130 -20.39 -7.39 6.97
C ARG A 130 -19.29 -6.82 6.09
N SER A 131 -18.55 -5.84 6.60
CA SER A 131 -17.35 -5.31 5.95
C SER A 131 -16.45 -6.46 5.51
N LEU A 132 -16.15 -6.52 4.21
CA LEU A 132 -15.46 -7.64 3.59
C LEU A 132 -13.93 -7.48 3.59
N GLY A 133 -13.42 -6.35 4.09
CA GLY A 133 -12.00 -6.09 4.19
C GLY A 133 -11.41 -6.75 5.44
N PRO A 134 -10.18 -7.28 5.37
CA PRO A 134 -9.63 -8.11 6.44
C PRO A 134 -9.05 -7.31 7.60
N MET A 135 -8.76 -6.03 7.40
CA MET A 135 -8.12 -5.19 8.40
C MET A 135 -9.19 -4.63 9.34
N GLU A 136 -8.89 -4.59 10.63
CA GLU A 136 -9.74 -3.93 11.64
C GLU A 136 -9.85 -2.43 11.34
N GLN A 137 -8.73 -1.78 11.03
CA GLN A 137 -8.65 -0.35 10.77
C GLN A 137 -9.22 0.02 9.39
N CYS A 138 -10.06 1.06 9.35
CA CYS A 138 -10.55 1.66 8.11
C CYS A 138 -9.72 2.90 7.75
N VAL A 139 -8.71 2.73 6.91
CA VAL A 139 -7.78 3.80 6.55
C VAL A 139 -7.60 3.92 5.04
N ALA A 140 -7.32 5.13 4.57
CA ALA A 140 -7.09 5.47 3.16
C ALA A 140 -5.79 6.28 3.00
N GLY A 141 -5.14 6.17 1.85
CA GLY A 141 -3.91 6.92 1.54
C GLY A 141 -4.14 8.27 0.86
N GLY A 142 -5.35 8.83 0.94
CA GLY A 142 -5.75 10.05 0.22
C GLY A 142 -6.15 9.79 -1.24
N ARG A 143 -6.60 10.84 -1.95
CA ARG A 143 -7.20 10.71 -3.29
C ARG A 143 -6.26 10.16 -4.38
N GLY A 144 -4.96 10.33 -4.21
CA GLY A 144 -3.94 9.81 -5.15
C GLY A 144 -3.65 8.32 -5.01
N VAL A 145 -4.16 7.67 -3.96
CA VAL A 145 -3.91 6.26 -3.65
C VAL A 145 -5.23 5.51 -3.75
N VAL A 146 -5.31 4.50 -4.62
CA VAL A 146 -6.51 3.68 -4.85
C VAL A 146 -7.80 4.49 -5.04
N ASP A 147 -7.69 5.63 -5.73
CA ASP A 147 -8.74 6.63 -5.95
C ASP A 147 -9.37 7.18 -4.66
N GLY A 148 -8.66 7.16 -3.54
CA GLY A 148 -9.15 7.61 -2.24
C GLY A 148 -10.09 6.64 -1.51
N ALA A 149 -10.23 5.40 -1.98
CA ALA A 149 -10.94 4.38 -1.22
C ALA A 149 -10.11 3.93 0.00
N CYS A 150 -10.76 3.50 1.08
CA CYS A 150 -10.04 2.80 2.14
C CYS A 150 -9.53 1.45 1.66
N PHE A 151 -8.45 0.97 2.26
CA PHE A 151 -7.79 -0.26 1.83
C PHE A 151 -8.67 -1.50 2.05
N ASN A 152 -9.55 -1.50 3.04
CA ASN A 152 -10.57 -2.54 3.22
C ASN A 152 -11.55 -2.62 2.04
N CYS A 153 -12.13 -1.50 1.61
CA CYS A 153 -13.04 -1.49 0.46
C CYS A 153 -12.31 -1.80 -0.85
N TYR A 154 -11.08 -1.31 -0.99
CA TYR A 154 -10.26 -1.64 -2.15
C TYR A 154 -9.94 -3.14 -2.18
N TYR A 155 -9.57 -3.76 -1.05
CA TYR A 155 -9.32 -5.21 -0.96
C TYR A 155 -10.53 -6.03 -1.43
N SER A 156 -11.74 -5.64 -1.02
CA SER A 156 -12.97 -6.40 -1.29
C SER A 156 -13.58 -6.17 -2.66
N GLY A 157 -12.97 -5.37 -3.54
CA GLY A 157 -13.59 -5.02 -4.82
C GLY A 157 -14.73 -4.00 -4.70
N SER A 158 -14.96 -3.42 -3.52
CA SER A 158 -16.05 -2.48 -3.24
C SER A 158 -15.61 -1.02 -3.20
N GLY A 159 -14.39 -0.71 -3.66
CA GLY A 159 -13.79 0.63 -3.63
C GLY A 159 -14.69 1.74 -4.18
N GLY A 160 -15.43 1.48 -5.26
CA GLY A 160 -16.36 2.44 -5.87
C GLY A 160 -17.55 2.84 -4.97
N ARG A 161 -17.85 2.07 -3.91
CA ARG A 161 -18.91 2.36 -2.92
C ARG A 161 -18.37 2.88 -1.59
N CYS A 162 -17.06 3.07 -1.47
CA CYS A 162 -16.44 3.59 -0.25
C CYS A 162 -16.88 5.04 -0.03
N SER A 163 -17.42 5.35 1.16
CA SER A 163 -17.89 6.71 1.47
C SER A 163 -16.75 7.73 1.53
N ILE A 164 -15.52 7.32 1.90
CA ILE A 164 -14.32 8.17 1.87
C ILE A 164 -14.02 8.61 0.43
N ARG A 165 -14.01 7.67 -0.53
CA ARG A 165 -13.79 7.95 -1.96
C ARG A 165 -14.85 8.88 -2.54
N THR A 166 -16.11 8.56 -2.26
CA THR A 166 -17.27 9.25 -2.86
C THR A 166 -17.54 10.61 -2.20
N GLY A 167 -16.93 10.90 -1.04
CA GLY A 167 -17.22 12.12 -0.28
C GLY A 167 -18.61 12.11 0.35
N ALA A 168 -19.27 10.96 0.43
CA ALA A 168 -20.56 10.82 1.09
C ALA A 168 -20.36 10.94 2.61
N VAL A 169 -20.68 12.10 3.18
CA VAL A 169 -20.64 12.33 4.63
C VAL A 169 -21.59 11.33 5.31
N PRO A 170 -21.18 10.60 6.37
CA PRO A 170 -22.10 9.76 7.14
C PRO A 170 -23.30 10.60 7.64
N PRO A 171 -24.52 10.04 7.64
CA PRO A 171 -25.70 10.77 8.12
C PRO A 171 -25.62 11.00 9.64
#